data_AF-A0A7J9YID7-F1
#
_entry.id   AF-A0A7J9YID7-F1
#
_cell.length_a   1.000
_cell.length_b   1.000
_cell.length_c   1.000
_cell.angle_alpha   90.00
_cell.angle_beta   90.00
_cell.angle_gamma   90.00
#
_symmetry.space_group_name_H-M   'P 1'
#
loop_
_entity.id
_entity.type
_entity.pdbx_description
1 polymer ?
#
loop_
_entity_poly.entity_id
_entity_poly.type
_entity_poly.pdbx_seq_one_letter_code
_entity_poly.pdbx_strand_id
1 'polypeptide(L)'
;MSSTALGLVALLALLVVVLTFVALGFFIRLVLRRDREENRRTALASQCFTGAPEVVVNPAQWQLPVDDVRRLAVQCGYMEAGQPQPGVIIFRSGAPAEGHGTAPAPRPPVSAGKADKLLAPLAGRDFVWVEAAEIGGSERDIAALAMQRGANVLRAYGDRTNPMLLIGKRPVRHIRDAVSPGERKPLPSMTQLWLSRGLMAGSLIPMLAGAKLAEKPGSPALGWTLVGIAAAMFIAAVIFMTSFVTRSATSRMMRLIHEFDGRSKVTISGPHYRFDRLTYLDLAAELGYAHLHTRSSWMTNSRWSNAWITFIRQPVNPAPMEGHRS
;
A
#
# COMPACT_ATOMS: atom_id res chain seq x y z
N MET A 1 5.24 -55.59 15.80
CA MET A 1 4.02 -54.85 15.42
C MET A 1 3.19 -55.75 14.51
N SER A 2 1.90 -55.95 14.82
CA SER A 2 1.01 -56.74 13.96
C SER A 2 0.78 -56.04 12.61
N SER A 3 0.54 -56.80 11.55
CA SER A 3 0.18 -56.28 10.22
C SER A 3 -1.01 -55.31 10.25
N THR A 4 -1.93 -55.50 11.21
CA THR A 4 -3.06 -54.62 11.48
C THR A 4 -2.66 -53.23 11.96
N ALA A 5 -1.59 -53.11 12.77
CA ALA A 5 -1.12 -51.82 13.26
C ALA A 5 -0.48 -50.98 12.15
N LEU A 6 0.27 -51.61 11.23
CA LEU A 6 0.84 -50.95 10.07
C LEU A 6 -0.25 -50.46 9.09
N GLY A 7 -1.30 -51.25 8.88
CA GLY A 7 -2.45 -50.86 8.06
C GLY A 7 -3.19 -49.64 8.60
N LEU A 8 -3.42 -49.59 9.92
CA LEU A 8 -4.05 -48.46 10.57
C LEU A 8 -3.21 -47.17 10.47
N VAL A 9 -1.89 -47.28 10.68
CA VAL A 9 -0.97 -46.14 10.56
C VAL A 9 -0.93 -45.60 9.13
N ALA A 10 -0.86 -46.47 8.12
CA ALA A 10 -0.88 -46.06 6.71
C ALA A 10 -2.20 -45.35 6.34
N LEU A 11 -3.34 -45.86 6.82
CA LEU A 11 -4.65 -45.27 6.57
C LEU A 11 -4.80 -43.89 7.26
N LEU A 12 -4.30 -43.75 8.49
CA LEU A 12 -4.26 -42.46 9.18
C LEU A 12 -3.36 -41.45 8.47
N ALA A 13 -2.18 -41.88 8.01
CA ALA A 13 -1.28 -41.02 7.24
C ALA A 13 -1.93 -40.53 5.94
N LEU A 14 -2.60 -41.43 5.20
CA LEU A 14 -3.33 -41.07 3.98
C LEU A 14 -4.47 -40.08 4.29
N LEU A 15 -5.23 -40.32 5.37
CA LEU A 15 -6.32 -39.43 5.79
C LEU A 15 -5.79 -38.02 6.12
N VAL A 16 -4.68 -37.91 6.85
CA VAL A 16 -4.05 -36.63 7.18
C VAL A 16 -3.61 -35.89 5.91
N VAL A 17 -3.04 -36.59 4.93
CA VAL A 17 -2.65 -36.00 3.65
C VAL A 17 -3.88 -35.47 2.91
N VAL A 18 -4.95 -36.27 2.79
CA VAL A 18 -6.20 -35.86 2.12
C VAL A 18 -6.83 -34.65 2.81
N LEU A 19 -6.94 -34.66 4.14
CA LEU A 19 -7.48 -33.52 4.91
C LEU A 19 -6.63 -32.26 4.73
N THR A 20 -5.31 -32.39 4.65
CA THR A 20 -4.39 -31.27 4.41
C THR A 20 -4.64 -30.66 3.03
N PHE A 21 -4.81 -31.47 1.98
CA PHE A 21 -5.12 -30.99 0.64
C PHE A 21 -6.50 -30.32 0.56
N VAL A 22 -7.52 -30.87 1.23
CA VAL A 22 -8.86 -30.26 1.30
C VAL A 22 -8.81 -28.91 2.02
N ALA A 23 -8.14 -28.84 3.17
CA ALA A 23 -7.94 -27.60 3.91
C ALA A 23 -7.19 -26.55 3.08
N LEU A 24 -6.13 -26.97 2.39
CA LEU A 24 -5.36 -26.11 1.48
C LEU A 24 -6.23 -25.59 0.32
N GLY A 25 -7.03 -26.45 -0.31
CA GLY A 25 -7.94 -26.07 -1.39
C GLY A 25 -9.01 -25.06 -0.94
N PHE A 26 -9.59 -25.27 0.24
CA PHE A 26 -10.53 -24.34 0.86
C PHE A 26 -9.87 -22.99 1.17
N PHE A 27 -8.66 -23.01 1.75
CA PHE A 27 -7.89 -21.81 2.03
C PHE A 27 -7.56 -21.02 0.75
N ILE A 28 -7.12 -21.70 -0.32
CA ILE A 28 -6.86 -21.06 -1.62
C ILE A 28 -8.13 -20.41 -2.16
N ARG A 29 -9.28 -21.09 -2.11
CA ARG A 29 -10.56 -20.52 -2.56
C ARG A 29 -10.95 -19.27 -1.77
N LEU A 30 -10.77 -19.27 -0.45
CA LEU A 30 -11.04 -18.10 0.40
C LEU A 30 -10.13 -16.93 0.04
N VAL A 31 -8.83 -17.19 -0.16
CA VAL A 31 -7.86 -16.17 -0.58
C VAL A 31 -8.25 -15.58 -1.94
N LEU A 32 -8.58 -16.42 -2.92
CA LEU A 32 -9.00 -15.97 -4.25
C LEU A 32 -10.31 -15.16 -4.22
N ARG A 33 -11.29 -15.56 -3.40
CA ARG A 33 -12.53 -14.81 -3.24
C ARG A 33 -12.26 -13.41 -2.68
N ARG A 34 -11.44 -13.34 -1.64
CA ARG A 34 -11.05 -12.07 -1.02
C ARG A 34 -10.28 -11.17 -1.98
N ASP A 35 -9.37 -11.73 -2.77
CA ASP A 35 -8.63 -10.99 -3.80
C ASP A 35 -9.57 -10.38 -4.85
N ARG A 36 -10.60 -11.12 -5.29
CA ARG A 36 -11.61 -10.62 -6.23
C ARG A 36 -12.44 -9.49 -5.63
N GLU A 37 -12.92 -9.64 -4.40
CA GLU A 37 -13.68 -8.61 -3.69
C GLU A 37 -12.85 -7.33 -3.54
N GLU A 38 -11.59 -7.48 -3.16
CA GLU A 38 -10.67 -6.37 -2.97
C GLU A 38 -10.28 -5.67 -4.30
N ASN A 39 -10.13 -6.44 -5.37
CA ASN A 39 -9.92 -5.91 -6.73
C ASN A 39 -11.13 -5.11 -7.21
N ARG A 40 -12.35 -5.58 -6.92
CA ARG A 40 -13.59 -4.85 -7.24
C ARG A 40 -13.68 -3.54 -6.48
N ARG A 41 -13.38 -3.53 -5.18
CA ARG A 41 -13.34 -2.30 -4.37
C ARG A 41 -12.35 -1.28 -4.93
N THR A 42 -11.17 -1.75 -5.32
CA THR A 42 -10.13 -0.87 -5.88
C THR A 42 -10.53 -0.31 -7.23
N ALA A 43 -11.06 -1.16 -8.11
CA ALA A 43 -11.56 -0.75 -9.40
C ALA A 43 -12.70 0.26 -9.24
N LEU A 44 -13.66 0.00 -8.34
CA LEU A 44 -14.74 0.94 -8.00
C LEU A 44 -14.21 2.30 -7.54
N ALA A 45 -13.26 2.33 -6.60
CA ALA A 45 -12.62 3.56 -6.15
C ALA A 45 -11.97 4.34 -7.31
N SER A 46 -11.14 3.65 -8.09
CA SER A 46 -10.38 4.27 -9.18
C SER A 46 -11.22 4.69 -10.39
N GLN A 47 -12.39 4.08 -10.61
CA GLN A 47 -13.22 4.35 -11.80
C GLN A 47 -14.40 5.27 -11.50
N CYS A 48 -15.02 5.14 -10.32
CA CYS A 48 -16.22 5.89 -9.98
C CYS A 48 -15.92 7.11 -9.10
N PHE A 49 -14.98 7.01 -8.16
CA PHE A 49 -14.71 8.05 -7.16
C PHE A 49 -13.48 8.90 -7.51
N THR A 50 -13.45 9.42 -8.75
CA THR A 50 -12.31 10.17 -9.33
C THR A 50 -12.37 11.68 -9.10
N GLY A 51 -13.23 12.15 -8.21
CA GLY A 51 -13.45 13.58 -7.95
C GLY A 51 -14.61 14.21 -8.73
N ALA A 52 -15.39 13.42 -9.47
CA ALA A 52 -16.65 13.90 -10.06
C ALA A 52 -17.62 14.39 -8.96
N PRO A 53 -18.38 15.48 -9.18
CA PRO A 53 -19.25 16.09 -8.17
C PRO A 53 -20.41 15.17 -7.76
N GLU A 54 -20.88 14.33 -8.68
CA GLU A 54 -21.91 13.33 -8.44
C GLU A 54 -21.51 12.04 -9.15
N VAL A 55 -21.74 10.92 -8.48
CA VAL A 55 -21.36 9.57 -8.92
C VAL A 55 -22.52 8.64 -8.67
N VAL A 56 -22.91 7.90 -9.70
CA VAL A 56 -24.02 6.95 -9.64
C VAL A 56 -23.44 5.54 -9.70
N VAL A 57 -23.66 4.75 -8.65
CA VAL A 57 -23.09 3.40 -8.51
C VAL A 57 -24.19 2.37 -8.38
N ASN A 58 -24.12 1.32 -9.19
CA ASN A 58 -24.96 0.12 -9.04
C ASN A 58 -24.17 -0.98 -8.29
N PRO A 59 -24.48 -1.28 -7.01
CA PRO A 59 -23.76 -2.29 -6.23
C PRO A 59 -23.78 -3.69 -6.86
N ALA A 60 -24.86 -4.04 -7.58
CA ALA A 60 -24.99 -5.34 -8.23
C ALA A 60 -24.01 -5.52 -9.40
N GLN A 61 -23.73 -4.45 -10.15
CA GLN A 61 -22.70 -4.46 -11.22
C GLN A 61 -21.32 -4.78 -10.65
N TRP A 62 -21.01 -4.22 -9.48
CA TRP A 62 -19.73 -4.43 -8.80
C TRP A 62 -19.68 -5.73 -7.98
N GLN A 63 -20.83 -6.37 -7.77
CA GLN A 63 -20.97 -7.55 -6.90
C GLN A 63 -20.34 -7.31 -5.52
N LEU A 64 -20.61 -6.13 -4.95
CA LEU A 64 -20.18 -5.73 -3.62
C LEU A 64 -21.40 -5.48 -2.72
N PRO A 65 -21.34 -5.81 -1.43
CA PRO A 65 -22.36 -5.39 -0.47
C PRO A 65 -22.55 -3.88 -0.49
N VAL A 66 -23.79 -3.43 -0.33
CA VAL A 66 -24.15 -2.00 -0.31
C VAL A 66 -23.34 -1.24 0.76
N ASP A 67 -23.15 -1.84 1.94
CA ASP A 67 -22.37 -1.25 3.02
C ASP A 67 -20.88 -1.09 2.68
N ASP A 68 -20.32 -1.98 1.85
CA ASP A 68 -18.94 -1.83 1.36
C ASP A 68 -18.81 -0.67 0.40
N VAL A 69 -19.77 -0.51 -0.51
CA VAL A 69 -19.83 0.63 -1.45
C VAL A 69 -19.96 1.94 -0.68
N ARG A 70 -20.86 2.01 0.31
CA ARG A 70 -21.04 3.19 1.17
C ARG A 70 -19.79 3.52 1.97
N ARG A 71 -19.15 2.53 2.60
CA ARG A 71 -17.90 2.74 3.34
C ARG A 71 -16.79 3.25 2.43
N LEU A 72 -16.65 2.66 1.24
CA LEU A 72 -15.65 3.10 0.28
C LEU A 72 -15.92 4.53 -0.23
N ALA A 73 -17.18 4.86 -0.50
CA ALA A 73 -17.57 6.22 -0.89
C ALA A 73 -17.18 7.24 0.18
N VAL A 74 -17.50 6.95 1.46
CA VAL A 74 -17.12 7.81 2.60
C VAL A 74 -15.60 7.95 2.71
N GLN A 75 -14.84 6.86 2.54
CA GLN A 75 -13.37 6.90 2.54
C GLN A 75 -12.81 7.79 1.42
N CYS A 76 -13.50 7.84 0.27
CA CYS A 76 -13.17 8.69 -0.87
C CYS A 76 -13.70 10.13 -0.71
N GLY A 77 -14.39 10.47 0.39
CA GLY A 77 -14.96 11.81 0.64
C GLY A 77 -16.32 12.06 -0.01
N TYR A 78 -17.04 11.00 -0.36
CA TYR A 78 -18.39 11.09 -0.91
C TYR A 78 -19.45 10.83 0.15
N MET A 79 -20.58 11.52 0.02
CA MET A 79 -21.78 11.33 0.83
C MET A 79 -22.92 10.80 -0.04
N GLU A 80 -23.70 9.85 0.49
CA GLU A 80 -24.91 9.38 -0.18
C GLU A 80 -25.91 10.54 -0.30
N ALA A 81 -26.40 10.79 -1.51
CA ALA A 81 -27.25 11.91 -1.83
C ALA A 81 -28.55 11.41 -2.50
N GLY A 82 -29.69 11.90 -2.01
CA GLY A 82 -30.99 11.66 -2.63
C GLY A 82 -31.77 10.46 -2.09
N GLN A 83 -32.95 10.23 -2.69
CA GLN A 83 -33.80 9.08 -2.37
C GLN A 83 -33.26 7.80 -3.02
N PRO A 84 -33.35 6.65 -2.35
CA PRO A 84 -32.88 5.38 -2.88
C PRO A 84 -33.64 5.03 -4.17
N GLN A 85 -32.95 5.12 -5.32
CA GLN A 85 -33.47 4.56 -6.56
C GLN A 85 -33.30 3.03 -6.51
N PRO A 86 -34.27 2.25 -7.02
CA PRO A 86 -34.15 0.79 -7.00
C PRO A 86 -32.87 0.31 -7.69
N GLY A 87 -31.95 -0.29 -6.92
CA GLY A 87 -30.71 -0.88 -7.43
C GLY A 87 -29.54 0.08 -7.68
N VAL A 88 -29.69 1.38 -7.39
CA VAL A 88 -28.65 2.39 -7.64
C VAL A 88 -28.50 3.33 -6.45
N ILE A 89 -27.26 3.66 -6.12
CA ILE A 89 -26.90 4.61 -5.06
C ILE A 89 -26.21 5.81 -5.68
N ILE A 90 -26.69 7.01 -5.35
CA ILE A 90 -26.11 8.26 -5.81
C ILE A 90 -25.25 8.83 -4.68
N PHE A 91 -24.03 9.20 -5.03
CA PHE A 91 -23.04 9.78 -4.14
C PHE A 91 -22.67 11.16 -4.66
N ARG A 92 -22.67 12.17 -3.78
CA ARG A 92 -22.12 13.48 -4.09
C ARG A 92 -20.78 13.64 -3.41
N SER A 93 -19.83 14.24 -4.13
CA SER A 93 -18.58 14.65 -3.53
C SER A 93 -18.91 15.63 -2.41
N GLY A 94 -18.47 15.31 -1.20
CA GLY A 94 -18.50 16.29 -0.12
C GLY A 94 -17.50 17.38 -0.46
N ALA A 95 -17.93 18.43 -1.16
CA ALA A 95 -17.33 19.75 -0.97
C ALA A 95 -17.26 19.99 0.55
N PRO A 96 -16.22 20.67 1.09
CA PRO A 96 -16.04 20.78 2.54
C PRO A 96 -17.32 21.36 3.12
N ALA A 97 -18.16 20.49 3.69
CA ALA A 97 -19.46 20.86 4.19
C ALA A 97 -19.19 21.62 5.49
N GLU A 98 -19.12 22.94 5.38
CA GLU A 98 -19.63 23.81 6.42
C GLU A 98 -21.11 23.49 6.60
N GLY A 99 -21.42 22.43 7.35
CA GLY A 99 -22.82 22.11 7.67
C GLY A 99 -23.13 20.63 7.68
N HIS A 100 -23.29 20.12 8.91
CA HIS A 100 -24.32 19.14 9.27
C HIS A 100 -24.07 17.68 8.85
N GLY A 101 -22.82 17.23 8.92
CA GLY A 101 -22.51 15.83 9.19
C GLY A 101 -22.11 15.68 10.66
N THR A 102 -22.64 14.68 11.36
CA THR A 102 -22.26 14.34 12.74
C THR A 102 -20.74 14.29 12.82
N ALA A 103 -20.15 15.24 13.55
CA ALA A 103 -18.71 15.35 13.67
C ALA A 103 -18.13 13.99 14.13
N PRO A 104 -17.07 13.47 13.51
CA PRO A 104 -16.35 12.35 14.09
C PRO A 104 -16.00 12.73 15.53
N ALA A 105 -16.17 11.79 16.47
CA ALA A 105 -15.97 12.03 17.89
C ALA A 105 -14.71 12.88 18.12
N PRO A 106 -14.76 13.92 18.99
CA PRO A 106 -13.68 14.87 19.16
C PRO A 106 -12.39 14.09 19.42
N ARG A 107 -11.49 14.11 18.42
CA ARG A 107 -10.15 13.57 18.60
C ARG A 107 -9.47 14.43 19.65
N PRO A 108 -8.61 13.84 20.50
CA PRO A 108 -7.86 14.62 21.47
C PRO A 108 -7.12 15.76 20.77
N PRO A 109 -7.01 16.94 21.40
CA PRO A 109 -6.29 18.06 20.81
C PRO A 109 -4.86 17.63 20.45
N VAL A 110 -4.39 18.10 19.29
CA VAL A 110 -3.06 17.77 18.79
C VAL A 110 -2.03 18.08 19.87
N SER A 111 -1.23 17.09 20.25
CA SER A 111 -0.13 17.32 21.19
C SER A 111 0.91 18.21 20.51
N ALA A 112 1.02 19.47 20.94
CA ALA A 112 1.91 20.46 20.35
C ALA A 112 3.35 19.92 20.14
N GLY A 113 3.93 19.26 21.15
CA GLY A 113 5.28 18.70 21.04
C GLY A 113 5.47 17.62 19.96
N LYS A 114 4.41 16.87 19.60
CA LYS A 114 4.48 15.86 18.52
C LYS A 114 4.37 16.52 17.15
N ALA A 115 3.46 17.47 17.00
CA ALA A 115 3.37 18.30 15.80
C ALA A 115 4.68 19.05 15.57
N ASP A 116 5.29 19.57 16.63
CA ASP A 116 6.55 20.29 16.57
C ASP A 116 7.66 19.43 16.00
N LYS A 117 7.79 18.20 16.51
CA LYS A 117 8.79 17.22 16.05
C LYS A 117 8.56 16.79 14.60
N LEU A 118 7.31 16.58 14.19
CA LEU A 118 6.97 16.13 12.83
C LEU A 118 7.14 17.24 11.78
N LEU A 119 6.92 18.49 12.17
CA LEU A 119 7.07 19.66 11.31
C LEU A 119 8.45 20.32 11.42
N ALA A 120 9.29 19.92 12.38
CA ALA A 120 10.68 20.39 12.51
C ALA A 120 11.51 20.29 11.20
N PRO A 121 11.34 19.26 10.35
CA PRO A 121 12.05 19.19 9.06
C PRO A 121 11.79 20.37 8.12
N LEU A 122 10.67 21.09 8.26
CA LEU A 122 10.38 22.29 7.47
C LEU A 122 11.33 23.45 7.78
N ALA A 123 12.11 23.40 8.86
CA ALA A 123 13.15 24.40 9.12
C ALA A 123 14.24 24.38 8.04
N GLY A 124 14.60 23.19 7.53
CA GLY A 124 15.66 23.01 6.54
C GLY A 124 15.18 22.49 5.18
N ARG A 125 13.88 22.30 4.98
CA ARG A 125 13.29 21.76 3.74
C ARG A 125 12.08 22.57 3.31
N ASP A 126 11.84 22.61 2.00
CA ASP A 126 10.66 23.29 1.44
C ASP A 126 9.37 22.49 1.64
N PHE A 127 9.49 21.16 1.74
CA PHE A 127 8.38 20.21 1.78
C PHE A 127 8.59 19.11 2.82
N VAL A 128 7.50 18.66 3.44
CA VAL A 128 7.44 17.49 4.32
C VAL A 128 6.15 16.71 4.07
N TRP A 129 6.24 15.38 4.14
CA TRP A 129 5.06 14.53 4.11
C TRP A 129 4.76 13.99 5.49
N VAL A 130 3.51 14.11 5.91
CA VAL A 130 3.07 13.68 7.23
C VAL A 130 1.74 12.93 7.13
N GLU A 131 1.65 11.83 7.86
CA GLU A 131 0.40 11.09 8.01
C GLU A 131 -0.45 11.75 9.11
N ALA A 132 -1.74 11.99 8.86
CA ALA A 132 -2.59 12.68 9.83
C ALA A 132 -2.65 11.97 11.19
N ALA A 133 -2.68 10.63 11.20
CA ALA A 133 -2.63 9.81 12.41
C ALA A 133 -1.30 9.96 13.19
N GLU A 134 -0.19 10.26 12.51
CA GLU A 134 1.08 10.52 13.20
C GLU A 134 1.00 11.82 14.01
N ILE A 135 0.29 12.86 13.54
CA ILE A 135 0.11 14.10 14.31
C ILE A 135 -1.00 13.94 15.37
N GLY A 136 -2.00 13.09 15.11
CA GLY A 136 -3.13 12.87 16.01
C GLY A 136 -4.23 13.93 15.88
N GLY A 137 -4.29 14.63 14.75
CA GLY A 137 -5.27 15.69 14.46
C GLY A 137 -6.14 15.40 13.25
N SER A 138 -7.11 16.28 13.00
CA SER A 138 -7.77 16.38 11.70
C SER A 138 -6.88 17.13 10.70
N GLU A 139 -7.20 17.03 9.40
CA GLU A 139 -6.51 17.80 8.36
C GLU A 139 -6.55 19.31 8.64
N ARG A 140 -7.67 19.82 9.17
CA ARG A 140 -7.85 21.23 9.53
C ARG A 140 -6.91 21.65 10.67
N ASP A 141 -6.78 20.81 11.69
CA ASP A 141 -5.86 21.09 12.82
C ASP A 141 -4.40 21.13 12.33
N ILE A 142 -4.04 20.20 11.45
CA ILE A 142 -2.70 20.13 10.86
C ILE A 142 -2.46 21.34 9.95
N ALA A 143 -3.45 21.77 9.18
CA ALA A 143 -3.37 22.98 8.35
C ALA A 143 -3.16 24.23 9.21
N ALA A 144 -3.91 24.39 10.31
CA ALA A 144 -3.73 25.50 11.24
C ALA A 144 -2.32 25.52 11.86
N LEU A 145 -1.81 24.35 12.27
CA LEU A 145 -0.45 24.22 12.79
C LEU A 145 0.64 24.50 11.74
N ALA A 146 0.42 24.08 10.50
CA ALA A 146 1.32 24.40 9.39
C ALA A 146 1.36 25.91 9.11
N MET A 147 0.19 26.57 9.13
CA MET A 147 0.06 28.01 8.89
C MET A 147 0.80 28.82 9.96
N GLN A 148 0.75 28.41 11.23
CA GLN A 148 1.52 29.04 12.31
C GLN A 148 3.04 29.01 12.06
N ARG A 149 3.52 28.12 11.15
CA ARG A 149 4.92 27.99 10.74
C ARG A 149 5.22 28.55 9.35
N GLY A 150 4.29 29.32 8.78
CA GLY A 150 4.42 29.87 7.43
C GLY A 150 4.41 28.78 6.34
N ALA A 151 3.76 27.65 6.59
CA ALA A 151 3.58 26.57 5.64
C ALA A 151 2.08 26.30 5.40
N ASN A 152 1.76 25.62 4.30
CA ASN A 152 0.39 25.25 3.95
C ASN A 152 0.32 23.76 3.62
N VAL A 153 -0.86 23.17 3.82
CA VAL A 153 -1.18 21.85 3.26
C VAL A 153 -1.40 22.03 1.76
N LEU A 154 -0.55 21.44 0.95
CA LEU A 154 -0.53 21.59 -0.50
C LEU A 154 -1.32 20.50 -1.21
N ARG A 155 -1.29 19.28 -0.66
CA ARG A 155 -1.99 18.10 -1.18
C ARG A 155 -2.36 17.17 -0.03
N ALA A 156 -3.42 16.41 -0.23
CA ALA A 156 -3.84 15.32 0.65
C ALA A 156 -4.15 14.09 -0.20
N TYR A 157 -3.62 12.93 0.18
CA TYR A 157 -3.80 11.66 -0.52
C TYR A 157 -4.34 10.59 0.41
N GLY A 158 -5.13 9.69 -0.14
CA GLY A 158 -5.60 8.49 0.54
C GLY A 158 -6.89 8.67 1.31
N ASP A 159 -7.07 7.83 2.32
CA ASP A 159 -8.27 7.81 3.16
C ASP A 159 -8.45 9.16 3.85
N ARG A 160 -9.62 9.80 3.64
CA ARG A 160 -9.96 11.09 4.26
C ARG A 160 -9.96 11.07 5.78
N THR A 161 -10.07 9.90 6.40
CA THR A 161 -10.00 9.74 7.86
C THR A 161 -8.56 9.75 8.39
N ASN A 162 -7.59 9.39 7.54
CA ASN A 162 -6.16 9.37 7.83
C ASN A 162 -5.33 9.71 6.56
N PRO A 163 -5.42 10.95 6.06
CA PRO A 163 -4.76 11.30 4.81
C PRO A 163 -3.24 11.45 5.00
N MET A 164 -2.52 11.18 3.93
CA MET A 164 -1.13 11.57 3.77
C MET A 164 -1.08 13.01 3.25
N LEU A 165 -0.52 13.92 4.03
CA LEU A 165 -0.50 15.34 3.74
C LEU A 165 0.87 15.77 3.25
N LEU A 166 0.91 16.50 2.14
CA LEU A 166 2.09 17.26 1.72
C LEU A 166 1.99 18.66 2.30
N ILE A 167 2.95 19.04 3.13
CA ILE A 167 3.03 20.36 3.74
C ILE A 167 4.26 21.07 3.20
N GLY A 168 4.12 22.34 2.81
CA GLY A 168 5.26 23.11 2.32
C GLY A 168 5.07 24.62 2.40
N LYS A 169 6.18 25.35 2.26
CA LYS A 169 6.22 26.83 2.31
C LYS A 169 5.95 27.50 0.97
N ARG A 170 6.02 26.72 -0.12
CA ARG A 170 5.89 27.20 -1.50
C ARG A 170 4.85 26.36 -2.23
N PRO A 171 4.13 26.92 -3.22
CA PRO A 171 3.22 26.14 -4.04
C PRO A 171 3.99 25.12 -4.88
N VAL A 172 3.40 23.94 -5.08
CA VAL A 172 3.94 22.85 -5.91
C VAL A 172 3.13 22.74 -7.19
N ARG A 173 3.80 22.87 -8.34
CA ARG A 173 3.18 22.71 -9.67
C ARG A 173 3.00 21.23 -10.00
N HIS A 174 4.09 20.46 -9.91
CA HIS A 174 4.06 19.02 -10.10
C HIS A 174 4.52 18.31 -8.84
N ILE A 175 3.87 17.21 -8.47
CA ILE A 175 4.24 16.47 -7.25
C ILE A 175 5.69 15.98 -7.25
N ARG A 176 6.30 15.84 -8.43
CA ARG A 176 7.73 15.53 -8.59
C ARG A 176 8.65 16.65 -8.10
N ASP A 177 8.18 17.90 -8.08
CA ASP A 177 8.93 19.05 -7.57
C ASP A 177 9.02 19.03 -6.03
N ALA A 178 8.14 18.26 -5.38
CA ALA A 178 8.19 18.05 -3.93
C ALA A 178 9.27 17.03 -3.50
N VAL A 179 9.95 16.40 -4.47
CA VAL A 179 11.08 15.49 -4.21
C VAL A 179 12.37 16.31 -4.14
N SER A 180 13.16 16.12 -3.08
CA SER A 180 14.36 16.93 -2.85
C SER A 180 15.41 16.71 -3.96
N PRO A 181 15.94 17.78 -4.58
CA PRO A 181 17.00 17.65 -5.58
C PRO A 181 18.25 17.08 -4.91
N GLY A 182 18.70 15.91 -5.37
CA GLY A 182 19.86 15.21 -4.81
C GLY A 182 19.53 13.91 -4.06
N GLU A 183 18.25 13.58 -3.86
CA GLU A 183 17.90 12.26 -3.36
C GLU A 183 18.22 11.20 -4.42
N ARG A 184 19.05 10.21 -4.06
CA ARG A 184 19.43 9.13 -4.98
C ARG A 184 18.19 8.34 -5.38
N LYS A 185 17.98 8.15 -6.68
CA LYS A 185 16.90 7.30 -7.19
C LYS A 185 16.95 5.93 -6.51
N PRO A 186 15.92 5.56 -5.72
CA PRO A 186 15.89 4.25 -5.10
C PRO A 186 15.79 3.17 -6.18
N LEU A 187 16.27 1.98 -5.87
CA LEU A 187 15.93 0.80 -6.68
C LEU A 187 14.40 0.63 -6.70
N PRO A 188 13.79 0.22 -7.82
CA PRO A 188 12.36 -0.10 -7.85
C PRO A 188 11.99 -1.14 -6.80
N SER A 189 10.83 -1.01 -6.14
CA SER A 189 10.38 -1.90 -5.07
C SER A 189 10.30 -3.36 -5.51
N MET A 190 9.93 -3.59 -6.77
CA MET A 190 9.91 -4.94 -7.33
C MET A 190 11.32 -5.53 -7.43
N THR A 191 12.30 -4.77 -7.93
CA THR A 191 13.71 -5.20 -7.96
C THR A 191 14.23 -5.49 -6.56
N GLN A 192 13.89 -4.64 -5.59
CA GLN A 192 14.27 -4.85 -4.19
C GLN A 192 13.65 -6.14 -3.61
N LEU A 193 12.38 -6.42 -3.90
CA LEU A 193 11.68 -7.62 -3.46
C LEU A 193 12.33 -8.88 -4.05
N TRP A 194 12.66 -8.86 -5.34
CA TRP A 194 13.33 -10.00 -5.98
C TRP A 194 14.73 -10.21 -5.42
N LEU A 195 15.47 -9.14 -5.16
CA LEU A 195 16.79 -9.22 -4.55
C LEU A 195 16.73 -9.80 -3.13
N SER A 196 15.80 -9.33 -2.30
CA SER A 196 15.66 -9.85 -0.93
C SER A 196 15.24 -11.32 -0.91
N ARG A 197 14.30 -11.72 -1.77
CA ARG A 197 13.90 -13.11 -1.94
C ARG A 197 15.03 -13.98 -2.49
N GLY A 198 15.78 -13.47 -3.46
CA GLY A 198 16.95 -14.13 -4.02
C GLY A 198 18.04 -14.35 -2.97
N LEU A 199 18.31 -13.36 -2.11
CA LEU A 199 19.27 -13.49 -1.01
C LEU A 199 18.79 -14.51 0.05
N MET A 200 17.52 -14.49 0.43
CA MET A 200 16.98 -15.48 1.38
C MET A 200 17.04 -16.90 0.79
N ALA A 201 16.54 -17.10 -0.42
CA ALA A 201 16.57 -18.41 -1.07
C ALA A 201 18.03 -18.88 -1.31
N GLY A 202 18.89 -17.97 -1.74
CA GLY A 202 20.31 -18.21 -1.98
C GLY A 202 21.08 -18.55 -0.71
N SER A 203 20.62 -18.11 0.47
CA SER A 203 21.22 -18.50 1.76
C SER A 203 20.87 -19.93 2.19
N LEU A 204 19.76 -20.50 1.72
CA LEU A 204 19.32 -21.83 2.14
C LEU A 204 20.23 -22.94 1.62
N ILE A 205 20.71 -22.81 0.38
CA ILE A 205 21.59 -23.78 -0.28
C ILE A 205 22.92 -23.97 0.49
N PRO A 206 23.73 -22.93 0.75
CA PRO A 206 24.97 -23.06 1.52
C PRO A 206 24.70 -23.47 2.97
N MET A 207 23.55 -23.12 3.56
CA MET A 207 23.19 -23.58 4.90
C MET A 207 22.99 -25.09 4.95
N LEU A 208 22.22 -25.66 4.01
CA LEU A 208 21.99 -27.10 3.92
C LEU A 208 23.27 -27.87 3.56
N ALA A 209 24.05 -27.36 2.61
CA ALA A 209 25.32 -27.95 2.22
C ALA A 209 26.34 -27.91 3.37
N GLY A 210 26.42 -26.77 4.08
CA GLY A 210 27.28 -26.58 5.24
C GLY A 210 26.93 -27.52 6.38
N ALA A 211 25.63 -27.67 6.71
CA ALA A 211 25.17 -28.61 7.72
C ALA A 211 25.56 -30.06 7.37
N LYS A 212 25.39 -30.47 6.11
CA LYS A 212 25.81 -31.81 5.65
C LYS A 212 27.32 -32.03 5.66
N LEU A 213 28.11 -30.99 5.40
CA LEU A 213 29.57 -31.06 5.49
C LEU A 213 30.05 -31.08 6.95
N ALA A 214 29.35 -30.42 7.86
CA ALA A 214 29.68 -30.43 9.29
C ALA A 214 29.55 -31.82 9.93
N GLU A 215 28.67 -32.66 9.38
CA GLU A 215 28.51 -34.07 9.78
C GLU A 215 29.66 -34.97 9.28
N LYS A 216 30.48 -34.54 8.32
CA LYS A 216 31.53 -35.37 7.72
C LYS A 216 32.86 -35.30 8.52
N PRO A 217 33.45 -36.44 8.89
CA PRO A 217 34.78 -36.46 9.50
C PRO A 217 35.82 -35.88 8.53
N GLY A 218 36.71 -35.02 9.03
CA GLY A 218 37.79 -34.40 8.26
C GLY A 218 37.48 -33.05 7.59
N SER A 219 36.22 -32.57 7.63
CA SER A 219 35.87 -31.23 7.10
C SER A 219 34.90 -30.38 7.95
N PRO A 220 34.82 -30.53 9.30
CA PRO A 220 33.80 -29.84 10.08
C PRO A 220 33.94 -28.30 10.04
N ALA A 221 35.18 -27.80 9.99
CA ALA A 221 35.45 -26.35 9.92
C ALA A 221 34.90 -25.71 8.63
N LEU A 222 35.00 -26.39 7.49
CA LEU A 222 34.43 -25.93 6.22
C LEU A 222 32.90 -25.90 6.28
N GLY A 223 32.29 -26.95 6.86
CA GLY A 223 30.84 -27.02 7.05
C GLY A 223 30.31 -25.86 7.90
N TRP A 224 30.90 -25.62 9.07
CA TRP A 224 30.51 -24.51 9.93
C TRP A 224 30.77 -23.13 9.31
N THR A 225 31.82 -22.98 8.51
CA THR A 225 32.10 -21.73 7.78
C THR A 225 30.98 -21.42 6.77
N LEU A 226 30.54 -22.43 6.01
CA LEU A 226 29.42 -22.27 5.05
C LEU A 226 28.11 -21.93 5.76
N VAL A 227 27.83 -22.58 6.89
CA VAL A 227 26.66 -22.25 7.73
C VAL A 227 26.75 -20.80 8.23
N GLY A 228 27.92 -20.36 8.71
CA GLY A 228 28.14 -18.99 9.16
C GLY A 228 27.91 -17.94 8.06
N ILE A 229 28.44 -18.17 6.86
CA ILE A 229 28.23 -17.29 5.70
C ILE A 229 26.74 -17.25 5.33
N ALA A 230 26.08 -18.41 5.28
CA ALA A 230 24.66 -18.50 4.99
C ALA A 230 23.80 -17.74 6.00
N ALA A 231 24.09 -17.90 7.29
CA ALA A 231 23.40 -17.18 8.37
C ALA A 231 23.63 -15.67 8.25
N ALA A 232 24.87 -15.23 7.98
CA ALA A 232 25.17 -13.81 7.79
C ALA A 232 24.43 -13.21 6.59
N MET A 233 24.36 -13.92 5.46
CA MET A 233 23.58 -13.52 4.29
C MET A 233 22.08 -13.42 4.60
N PHE A 234 21.54 -14.40 5.33
CA PHE A 234 20.14 -14.40 5.74
C PHE A 234 19.84 -13.19 6.65
N ILE A 235 20.68 -12.95 7.65
CA ILE A 235 20.56 -11.78 8.55
C ILE A 235 20.65 -10.48 7.74
N ALA A 236 21.60 -10.37 6.80
CA ALA A 236 21.71 -9.20 5.93
C ALA A 236 20.45 -9.00 5.07
N ALA A 237 19.84 -10.06 4.55
CA ALA A 237 18.59 -9.99 3.80
C ALA A 237 17.40 -9.54 4.68
N VAL A 238 17.35 -10.00 5.93
CA VAL A 238 16.33 -9.59 6.91
C VAL A 238 16.53 -8.12 7.30
N ILE A 239 17.76 -7.70 7.63
CA ILE A 239 18.08 -6.29 7.93
C ILE A 239 17.75 -5.42 6.73
N PHE A 240 18.13 -5.84 5.52
CA PHE A 240 17.79 -5.14 4.29
C PHE A 240 16.27 -4.95 4.21
N MET A 241 15.46 -6.00 4.35
CA MET A 241 13.98 -5.91 4.35
C MET A 241 13.41 -5.00 5.45
N THR A 242 13.90 -5.10 6.70
CA THR A 242 13.35 -4.34 7.84
C THR A 242 13.78 -2.88 7.85
N SER A 243 14.94 -2.54 7.27
CA SER A 243 15.42 -1.15 7.17
C SER A 243 14.50 -0.24 6.35
N PHE A 244 13.59 -0.81 5.55
CA PHE A 244 12.60 -0.05 4.78
C PHE A 244 11.36 0.27 5.62
N VAL A 245 11.00 -0.61 6.55
CA VAL A 245 9.83 -0.49 7.41
C VAL A 245 9.96 0.69 8.39
N THR A 246 11.17 1.02 8.80
CA THR A 246 11.46 2.03 9.83
C THR A 246 11.64 3.44 9.29
N ARG A 247 11.40 3.67 7.99
CA ARG A 247 11.59 5.00 7.38
C ARG A 247 10.40 5.93 7.64
N SER A 248 10.71 7.22 7.76
CA SER A 248 9.69 8.28 7.90
C SER A 248 8.71 8.27 6.72
N ALA A 249 7.49 8.75 6.94
CA ALA A 249 6.46 8.90 5.91
C ALA A 249 6.99 9.68 4.68
N THR A 250 7.75 10.74 4.94
CA THR A 250 8.46 11.53 3.91
C THR A 250 9.37 10.69 3.02
N SER A 251 10.28 9.90 3.58
CA SER A 251 11.19 9.09 2.76
C SER A 251 10.44 7.96 2.03
N ARG A 252 9.37 7.42 2.62
CA ARG A 252 8.51 6.42 1.96
C ARG A 252 7.79 7.03 0.76
N MET A 253 7.23 8.24 0.91
CA MET A 253 6.48 8.91 -0.14
C MET A 253 7.36 9.34 -1.31
N MET A 254 8.52 9.95 -1.04
CA MET A 254 9.44 10.35 -2.12
C MET A 254 9.89 9.15 -2.97
N ARG A 255 10.14 8.01 -2.34
CA ARG A 255 10.45 6.77 -3.06
C ARG A 255 9.27 6.24 -3.85
N LEU A 256 8.05 6.34 -3.32
CA LEU A 256 6.85 5.95 -4.04
C LEU A 256 6.66 6.80 -5.30
N ILE A 257 6.87 8.12 -5.22
CA ILE A 257 6.83 9.03 -6.38
C ILE A 257 7.84 8.58 -7.46
N HIS A 258 9.03 8.14 -7.04
CA HIS A 258 10.05 7.63 -7.96
C HIS A 258 9.68 6.32 -8.68
N GLU A 259 8.72 5.52 -8.19
CA GLU A 259 8.27 4.32 -8.90
C GLU A 259 7.59 4.67 -10.22
N PHE A 260 6.89 5.82 -10.24
CA PHE A 260 6.21 6.38 -11.39
C PHE A 260 7.18 7.21 -12.24
N ASP A 261 8.17 6.55 -12.80
CA ASP A 261 9.28 7.13 -13.58
C ASP A 261 8.95 7.48 -15.03
N GLY A 262 7.70 7.30 -15.47
CA GLY A 262 7.25 7.53 -16.85
C GLY A 262 7.14 6.26 -17.69
N ARG A 263 7.51 5.08 -17.17
CA ARG A 263 7.28 3.79 -17.85
C ARG A 263 5.79 3.59 -18.15
N SER A 264 5.49 2.87 -19.23
CA SER A 264 4.12 2.54 -19.65
C SER A 264 3.36 1.69 -18.63
N LYS A 265 4.07 0.86 -17.87
CA LYS A 265 3.52 0.00 -16.83
C LYS A 265 4.42 0.03 -15.61
N VAL A 266 3.82 0.20 -14.44
CA VAL A 266 4.52 0.24 -13.15
C VAL A 266 3.84 -0.74 -12.21
N THR A 267 4.61 -1.61 -11.56
CA THR A 267 4.10 -2.53 -10.53
C THR A 267 4.79 -2.24 -9.22
N ILE A 268 4.00 -1.88 -8.22
CA ILE A 268 4.46 -1.42 -6.92
C ILE A 268 4.14 -2.48 -5.87
N SER A 269 5.12 -2.77 -5.02
CA SER A 269 4.93 -3.66 -3.88
C SER A 269 4.51 -2.87 -2.65
N GLY A 270 3.22 -2.89 -2.31
CA GLY A 270 2.63 -2.14 -1.20
C GLY A 270 3.31 -2.25 0.19
N PRO A 271 3.88 -3.40 0.59
CA PRO A 271 4.48 -3.56 1.92
C PRO A 271 5.68 -2.66 2.19
N HIS A 272 6.39 -2.24 1.13
CA HIS A 272 7.59 -1.43 1.26
C HIS A 272 7.28 0.01 1.68
N TYR A 273 6.09 0.51 1.30
CA TYR A 273 5.70 1.89 1.56
C TYR A 273 4.67 2.03 2.66
N ARG A 274 3.93 0.96 3.02
CA ARG A 274 2.97 0.96 4.14
C ARG A 274 1.96 2.12 4.13
N PHE A 275 1.60 2.59 2.95
CA PHE A 275 0.47 3.52 2.80
C PHE A 275 -0.82 2.76 2.59
N ASP A 276 -1.94 3.43 2.84
CA ASP A 276 -3.25 2.94 2.44
C ASP A 276 -3.34 2.87 0.90
N ARG A 277 -4.19 1.97 0.39
CA ARG A 277 -4.37 1.76 -1.04
C ARG A 277 -4.81 3.02 -1.78
N LEU A 278 -5.71 3.80 -1.19
CA LEU A 278 -6.21 5.04 -1.79
C LEU A 278 -5.07 6.04 -2.02
N THR A 279 -4.05 6.03 -1.15
CA THR A 279 -2.87 6.89 -1.32
C THR A 279 -2.13 6.56 -2.62
N TYR A 280 -2.02 5.28 -2.99
CA TYR A 280 -1.39 4.89 -4.26
C TYR A 280 -2.25 5.29 -5.46
N LEU A 281 -3.58 5.18 -5.33
CA LEU A 281 -4.50 5.52 -6.41
C LEU A 281 -4.47 7.01 -6.71
N ASP A 282 -4.60 7.85 -5.67
CA ASP A 282 -4.60 9.31 -5.82
C ASP A 282 -3.27 9.80 -6.39
N LEU A 283 -2.15 9.28 -5.87
CA LEU A 283 -0.82 9.64 -6.36
C LEU A 283 -0.60 9.17 -7.81
N ALA A 284 -1.05 7.96 -8.15
CA ALA A 284 -0.97 7.46 -9.52
C ALA A 284 -1.78 8.34 -10.47
N ALA A 285 -3.00 8.71 -10.09
CA ALA A 285 -3.86 9.59 -10.87
C ALA A 285 -3.19 10.96 -11.12
N GLU A 286 -2.63 11.59 -10.08
CA GLU A 286 -1.91 12.87 -10.23
C GLU A 286 -0.67 12.75 -11.14
N LEU A 287 -0.02 11.58 -11.16
CA LEU A 287 1.13 11.30 -12.01
C LEU A 287 0.75 10.79 -13.42
N GLY A 288 -0.53 10.76 -13.77
CA GLY A 288 -1.02 10.34 -15.09
C GLY A 288 -1.04 8.83 -15.31
N TYR A 289 -1.27 8.06 -14.25
CA TYR A 289 -1.38 6.61 -14.26
C TYR A 289 -2.78 6.14 -13.86
N ALA A 290 -3.31 5.16 -14.57
CA ALA A 290 -4.55 4.47 -14.24
C ALA A 290 -4.26 3.15 -13.50
N HIS A 291 -5.13 2.79 -12.56
CA HIS A 291 -5.11 1.46 -11.95
C HIS A 291 -5.45 0.40 -13.01
N LEU A 292 -4.67 -0.69 -13.03
CA LEU A 292 -4.91 -1.82 -13.92
C LEU A 292 -5.48 -3.01 -13.14
N HIS A 293 -4.75 -3.47 -12.12
CA HIS A 293 -5.19 -4.54 -11.24
C HIS A 293 -4.35 -4.56 -9.96
N THR A 294 -4.90 -5.20 -8.94
CA THR A 294 -4.17 -5.54 -7.72
C THR A 294 -4.04 -7.06 -7.62
N ARG A 295 -2.92 -7.54 -7.10
CA ARG A 295 -2.70 -8.97 -6.85
C ARG A 295 -2.23 -9.15 -5.41
N SER A 296 -3.03 -9.81 -4.58
CA SER A 296 -2.59 -10.19 -3.25
C SER A 296 -1.62 -11.37 -3.30
N SER A 297 -0.60 -11.35 -2.45
CA SER A 297 0.25 -12.51 -2.21
C SER A 297 -0.47 -13.52 -1.33
N TRP A 298 -0.54 -14.77 -1.78
CA TRP A 298 -1.18 -15.87 -1.07
C TRP A 298 -0.54 -16.23 0.28
N MET A 299 0.70 -15.79 0.52
CA MET A 299 1.47 -16.17 1.72
C MET A 299 1.20 -15.29 2.95
N THR A 300 0.37 -14.25 2.88
CA THR A 300 0.31 -13.27 3.98
C THR A 300 -1.08 -12.80 4.35
N ASN A 301 -1.26 -12.66 5.66
CA ASN A 301 -2.51 -12.32 6.33
C ASN A 301 -3.00 -10.92 5.90
N SER A 302 -4.29 -10.83 5.63
CA SER A 302 -4.98 -9.69 5.02
C SER A 302 -4.84 -8.31 5.67
N ARG A 303 -4.32 -8.24 6.90
CA ARG A 303 -4.04 -6.95 7.57
C ARG A 303 -2.76 -6.29 7.05
N TRP A 304 -1.90 -7.03 6.36
CA TRP A 304 -0.62 -6.53 5.86
C TRP A 304 -0.72 -6.54 4.34
N SER A 305 -0.68 -5.33 3.77
CA SER A 305 -0.88 -4.97 2.36
C SER A 305 0.19 -5.51 1.41
N ASN A 306 0.42 -6.83 1.42
CA ASN A 306 1.23 -7.57 0.43
C ASN A 306 0.49 -7.70 -0.90
N ALA A 307 -0.06 -6.59 -1.35
CA ALA A 307 -0.67 -6.39 -2.64
C ALA A 307 0.40 -5.83 -3.58
N TRP A 308 0.53 -6.44 -4.76
CA TRP A 308 1.18 -5.81 -5.90
C TRP A 308 0.12 -5.01 -6.61
N ILE A 309 0.32 -3.70 -6.71
CA ILE A 309 -0.60 -2.82 -7.42
C ILE A 309 0.06 -2.47 -8.74
N THR A 310 -0.63 -2.78 -9.84
CA THR A 310 -0.15 -2.47 -11.18
C THR A 310 -0.91 -1.30 -11.74
N PHE A 311 -0.16 -0.36 -12.29
CA PHE A 311 -0.64 0.84 -12.95
C PHE A 311 -0.18 0.86 -14.40
N ILE A 312 -0.99 1.48 -15.25
CA ILE A 312 -0.66 1.75 -16.65
C ILE A 312 -0.66 3.25 -16.88
N ARG A 313 0.34 3.77 -17.59
CA ARG A 313 0.39 5.19 -17.91
C ARG A 313 -0.74 5.51 -18.87
N GLN A 314 -1.54 6.52 -18.55
CA GLN A 314 -2.56 7.00 -19.48
C GLN A 314 -1.84 7.67 -20.66
N PRO A 315 -2.27 7.42 -21.91
CA PRO A 315 -1.81 8.24 -23.01
C PRO A 315 -2.14 9.69 -22.65
N VAL A 316 -1.14 10.57 -22.75
CA VAL A 316 -1.41 12.01 -22.63
C VAL A 316 -2.38 12.30 -23.76
N ASN A 317 -3.66 12.47 -23.47
CA ASN A 317 -4.57 12.99 -24.46
C ASN A 317 -3.98 14.34 -24.84
N PRO A 318 -3.50 14.53 -26.09
CA PRO A 318 -3.08 15.84 -26.50
C PRO A 318 -4.29 16.74 -26.22
N ALA A 319 -4.06 17.82 -25.47
CA ALA A 319 -5.11 18.77 -25.18
C ALA A 319 -5.86 19.03 -26.49
N PRO A 320 -7.21 18.99 -26.50
CA PRO A 320 -7.96 19.26 -27.72
C PRO A 320 -7.40 20.57 -28.25
N MET A 321 -6.72 20.51 -29.40
CA MET A 321 -6.15 21.69 -30.02
C MET A 321 -7.33 22.62 -30.21
N GLU A 322 -7.40 23.66 -29.37
CA GLU A 322 -8.41 24.70 -29.48
C GLU A 322 -8.32 25.17 -30.92
N GLY A 323 -9.31 24.76 -31.71
CA GLY A 323 -9.41 25.15 -33.09
C GLY A 323 -9.29 26.66 -33.11
N HIS A 324 -8.20 27.14 -33.70
CA HIS A 324 -8.03 28.53 -34.09
C HIS A 324 -9.32 28.95 -34.79
N ARG A 325 -10.20 29.64 -34.05
CA ARG A 325 -11.30 30.39 -34.63
C ARG A 325 -10.63 31.62 -35.24
N SER A 326 -10.31 31.50 -36.52
CA SER A 326 -10.11 32.62 -37.44
C SER A 326 -11.40 33.41 -37.56
#